data_AF-A0A1W9YXU4-F1
#
_entry.id   AF-A0A1W9YXU4-F1
#
_cell.length_a   1.000
_cell.length_b   1.000
_cell.length_c   1.000
_cell.angle_alpha   90.00
_cell.angle_beta   90.00
_cell.angle_gamma   90.00
#
_symmetry.space_group_name_H-M   'P 1'
#
loop_
_entity.id
_entity.type
_entity.pdbx_description
1 polymer ?
#
loop_
_entity_poly.entity_id
_entity_poly.type
_entity_poly.pdbx_seq_one_letter_code
_entity_poly.pdbx_strand_id
1 'polypeptide(L)'
;MGSVSPDWLVHPRKALGALHFGMSAAQVDALSATYGEVTTRMDDTISDDMLRDTLETFGDGLSAAEKQELIAAYAEVAVDTDGMVTETRGEPGLVLRYQHDRLVEIMPAIGQRPLFIDGTDLFSLDGLQALMLLERRNGGPGRYAGTEAAFDGLAISTDGFCVTDPAGVQVLDGSDERFRHRTVMLRPAPYRPEDELDRYVTHRFLDQIGMR
;
A
#
# COMPACT_ATOMS: atom_id res chain seq x y z
N MET A 1 -28.45 -3.63 11.94
CA MET A 1 -27.15 -4.11 11.43
C MET A 1 -27.17 -3.87 9.93
N GLY A 2 -26.38 -2.90 9.44
CA GLY A 2 -26.26 -2.68 7.99
C GLY A 2 -25.55 -3.86 7.34
N SER A 3 -26.01 -4.29 6.16
CA SER A 3 -25.37 -5.38 5.43
C SER A 3 -23.94 -4.99 5.04
N VAL A 4 -22.98 -5.86 5.31
CA VAL A 4 -21.62 -5.75 4.77
C VAL A 4 -21.73 -5.74 3.24
N SER A 5 -21.23 -4.70 2.58
CA SER A 5 -21.13 -4.70 1.12
C SER A 5 -20.05 -5.72 0.73
N PRO A 6 -20.38 -6.73 -0.10
CA PRO A 6 -19.40 -7.72 -0.53
C PRO A 6 -18.29 -7.09 -1.38
N ASP A 7 -18.54 -5.94 -1.99
CA ASP A 7 -17.60 -5.25 -2.89
C ASP A 7 -16.35 -4.72 -2.16
N TRP A 8 -16.47 -4.49 -0.85
CA TRP A 8 -15.40 -3.93 -0.01
C TRP A 8 -14.92 -4.93 1.05
N LEU A 9 -15.23 -6.21 0.86
CA LEU A 9 -14.74 -7.29 1.70
C LEU A 9 -13.35 -7.72 1.24
N VAL A 10 -12.39 -7.71 2.17
CA VAL A 10 -11.03 -8.20 1.90
C VAL A 10 -11.02 -9.72 1.93
N HIS A 11 -10.52 -10.31 0.85
CA HIS A 11 -10.12 -11.70 0.76
C HIS A 11 -8.59 -11.75 0.74
N PRO A 12 -7.92 -11.99 1.89
CA PRO A 12 -6.46 -11.90 2.01
C PRO A 12 -5.74 -12.67 0.90
N ARG A 13 -4.70 -12.04 0.33
CA ARG A 13 -3.89 -12.56 -0.79
C ARG A 13 -4.63 -12.82 -2.11
N LYS A 14 -5.92 -12.46 -2.20
CA LYS A 14 -6.77 -12.84 -3.34
C LYS A 14 -7.48 -11.65 -3.97
N ALA A 15 -8.23 -10.88 -3.17
CA ALA A 15 -9.16 -9.91 -3.72
C ALA A 15 -9.62 -8.85 -2.71
N LEU A 16 -10.18 -7.76 -3.25
CA LEU A 16 -11.11 -6.84 -2.59
C LEU A 16 -12.45 -6.94 -3.32
N GLY A 17 -13.43 -7.62 -2.73
CA GLY A 17 -14.69 -7.92 -3.40
C GLY A 17 -14.49 -8.58 -4.77
N ALA A 18 -14.93 -7.90 -5.83
CA ALA A 18 -14.79 -8.38 -7.20
C ALA A 18 -13.40 -8.10 -7.82
N LEU A 19 -12.56 -7.25 -7.22
CA LEU A 19 -11.19 -6.98 -7.69
C LEU A 19 -10.25 -8.09 -7.25
N HIS A 20 -9.80 -8.90 -8.19
CA HIS A 20 -8.87 -10.00 -7.93
C HIS A 20 -7.45 -9.64 -8.40
N PHE A 21 -6.44 -10.01 -7.62
CA PHE A 21 -5.05 -9.92 -8.08
C PHE A 21 -4.87 -10.75 -9.36
N GLY A 22 -4.11 -10.21 -10.32
CA GLY A 22 -3.91 -10.78 -11.65
C GLY A 22 -4.93 -10.36 -12.71
N MET A 23 -5.99 -9.63 -12.34
CA MET A 23 -6.88 -9.01 -13.35
C MET A 23 -6.10 -7.99 -14.19
N SER A 24 -6.40 -7.92 -15.49
CA SER A 24 -5.90 -6.85 -16.34
C SER A 24 -6.65 -5.54 -16.12
N ALA A 25 -6.06 -4.42 -16.56
CA ALA A 25 -6.70 -3.12 -16.48
C ALA A 25 -8.09 -3.12 -17.13
N ALA A 26 -8.24 -3.78 -18.28
CA ALA A 26 -9.52 -3.91 -18.98
C ALA A 26 -10.57 -4.71 -18.17
N GLN A 27 -10.15 -5.74 -17.44
CA GLN A 27 -11.05 -6.50 -16.57
C GLN A 27 -11.48 -5.66 -15.36
N VAL A 28 -10.58 -4.83 -14.82
CA VAL A 28 -10.91 -3.88 -13.75
C VAL A 28 -11.84 -2.78 -14.25
N ASP A 29 -11.65 -2.28 -15.48
CA ASP A 29 -12.50 -1.25 -16.09
C ASP A 29 -13.97 -1.68 -16.21
N ALA A 30 -14.21 -2.98 -16.43
CA ALA A 30 -15.57 -3.55 -16.42
C ALA A 30 -16.27 -3.46 -15.05
N LEU A 31 -15.54 -3.16 -13.96
CA LEU A 31 -16.05 -3.00 -12.60
C LEU A 31 -16.19 -1.52 -12.18
N SER A 32 -16.05 -0.59 -13.12
CA SER A 32 -16.11 0.87 -12.88
C SER A 32 -17.41 1.34 -12.21
N ALA A 33 -18.53 0.66 -12.45
CA ALA A 33 -19.79 0.95 -11.75
C ALA A 33 -19.68 0.80 -10.22
N THR A 34 -18.80 -0.08 -9.74
CA THR A 34 -18.58 -0.35 -8.31
C THR A 34 -17.39 0.42 -7.75
N TYR A 35 -16.26 0.40 -8.47
CA TYR A 35 -14.98 0.93 -7.99
C TYR A 35 -14.60 2.30 -8.56
N GLY A 36 -15.46 2.89 -9.38
CA GLY A 36 -15.23 4.18 -10.02
C GLY A 36 -14.51 4.06 -11.37
N GLU A 37 -14.65 5.13 -12.15
CA GLU A 37 -13.91 5.30 -13.39
C GLU A 37 -12.46 5.71 -13.11
N VAL A 38 -11.58 5.45 -14.08
CA VAL A 38 -10.18 5.87 -14.04
C VAL A 38 -10.11 7.39 -14.11
N THR A 39 -9.46 7.99 -13.12
CA THR A 39 -9.16 9.43 -13.07
C THR A 39 -7.76 9.71 -13.60
N THR A 40 -6.79 8.88 -13.22
CA THR A 40 -5.39 8.99 -13.65
C THR A 40 -4.81 7.60 -13.86
N ARG A 41 -3.95 7.45 -14.86
CA ARG A 41 -3.10 6.26 -15.06
C ARG A 41 -1.73 6.74 -15.51
N MET A 42 -0.68 6.28 -14.84
CA MET A 42 0.70 6.73 -15.03
C MET A 42 1.65 5.53 -14.98
N ASP A 43 2.58 5.48 -15.93
CA ASP A 43 3.71 4.54 -15.88
C ASP A 43 4.67 4.99 -14.78
N ASP A 44 5.09 4.07 -13.92
CA ASP A 44 6.02 4.37 -12.83
C ASP A 44 7.47 4.48 -13.31
N THR A 45 7.74 4.11 -14.57
CA THR A 45 9.02 4.29 -15.25
C THR A 45 8.98 5.51 -16.16
N ILE A 46 10.05 6.29 -16.10
CA ILE A 46 10.40 7.32 -17.07
C ILE A 46 11.17 6.60 -18.18
N SER A 47 10.81 6.86 -19.43
CA SER A 47 11.57 6.28 -20.54
C SER A 47 13.00 6.80 -20.56
N ASP A 48 13.95 5.96 -20.98
CA ASP A 48 15.35 6.34 -21.16
C ASP A 48 15.50 7.61 -21.99
N ASP A 49 14.67 7.77 -23.03
CA ASP A 49 14.66 8.94 -23.90
C ASP A 49 14.24 10.21 -23.15
N MET A 50 13.17 10.13 -22.33
CA MET A 50 12.72 11.27 -21.52
C MET A 50 13.73 11.63 -20.42
N LEU A 51 14.40 10.63 -19.83
CA LEU A 51 15.47 10.87 -18.86
C LEU A 51 16.68 11.57 -19.52
N ARG A 52 17.09 11.10 -20.71
CA ARG A 52 18.19 11.71 -21.48
C ARG A 52 17.86 13.14 -21.87
N ASP A 53 16.66 13.38 -22.42
CA ASP A 53 16.20 14.73 -22.77
C ASP A 53 16.17 15.66 -21.56
N THR A 54 15.77 15.16 -20.38
CA THR A 54 15.78 15.92 -19.12
C THR A 54 17.20 16.28 -18.69
N LEU A 55 18.16 15.34 -18.79
CA LEU A 55 19.56 15.59 -18.44
C LEU A 55 20.29 16.47 -19.44
N GLU A 56 19.87 16.46 -20.70
CA GLU A 56 20.35 17.41 -21.71
C GLU A 56 19.81 18.82 -21.46
N THR A 57 18.55 18.94 -21.05
CA THR A 57 17.88 20.23 -20.86
C THR A 57 18.22 20.91 -19.53
N PHE A 58 18.36 20.13 -18.45
CA PHE A 58 18.51 20.64 -17.08
C PHE A 58 19.81 20.22 -16.38
N GLY A 59 20.62 19.38 -17.02
CA GLY A 59 21.83 18.83 -16.44
C GLY A 59 23.11 19.63 -16.70
N ASP A 60 23.03 20.90 -17.08
CA ASP A 60 24.23 21.73 -17.40
C ASP A 60 25.23 21.85 -16.25
N GLY A 61 24.78 21.64 -15.01
CA GLY A 61 25.63 21.58 -13.82
C GLY A 61 26.31 20.23 -13.56
N LEU A 62 26.01 19.21 -14.37
CA LEU A 62 26.57 17.85 -14.24
C LEU A 62 27.56 17.58 -15.37
N SER A 63 28.70 17.01 -15.02
CA SER A 63 29.64 16.45 -15.99
C SER A 63 29.02 15.25 -16.72
N ALA A 64 29.61 14.87 -17.86
CA ALA A 64 29.16 13.69 -18.60
C ALA A 64 29.25 12.39 -17.78
N ALA A 65 30.23 12.29 -16.87
CA ALA A 65 30.37 11.14 -15.98
C ALA A 65 29.23 11.08 -14.96
N GLU A 66 28.89 12.21 -14.32
CA GLU A 66 27.78 12.29 -13.35
C GLU A 66 26.42 12.02 -13.99
N LYS A 67 26.20 12.50 -15.22
CA LYS A 67 25.00 12.16 -16.00
C LYS A 67 24.91 10.66 -16.27
N GLN A 68 26.02 10.02 -16.61
CA GLN A 68 26.06 8.57 -16.87
C GLN A 68 25.85 7.74 -15.60
N GLU A 69 26.40 8.17 -14.46
CA GLU A 69 26.16 7.55 -13.16
C GLU A 69 24.68 7.66 -12.76
N LEU A 70 24.06 8.82 -12.98
CA LEU A 70 22.63 9.01 -12.70
C LEU A 70 21.73 8.15 -13.59
N ILE A 71 22.06 8.00 -14.88
CA ILE A 71 21.34 7.09 -15.78
C ILE A 71 21.51 5.64 -15.33
N ALA A 72 22.71 5.23 -14.90
CA ALA A 72 22.94 3.88 -14.41
C ALA A 72 22.17 3.60 -13.12
N ALA A 73 22.18 4.54 -12.16
CA ALA A 73 21.39 4.43 -10.93
C ALA A 73 19.88 4.39 -11.23
N TYR A 74 19.42 5.17 -12.22
CA TYR A 74 18.03 5.12 -12.66
C TYR A 74 17.68 3.78 -13.30
N ALA A 75 18.56 3.22 -14.13
CA ALA A 75 18.35 1.92 -14.76
C ALA A 75 18.21 0.79 -13.73
N GLU A 76 18.93 0.84 -12.61
CA GLU A 76 18.77 -0.11 -11.50
C GLU A 76 17.37 0.00 -10.88
N VAL A 77 16.87 1.21 -10.63
CA VAL A 77 15.49 1.45 -10.11
C VAL A 77 14.41 1.11 -11.15
N ALA A 78 14.70 1.29 -12.43
CA ALA A 78 13.80 0.98 -13.53
C ALA A 78 13.54 -0.52 -13.66
N VAL A 79 14.48 -1.39 -13.27
CA VAL A 79 14.27 -2.84 -13.24
C VAL A 79 13.18 -3.23 -12.24
N ASP A 80 13.15 -2.59 -11.07
CA ASP A 80 12.16 -2.87 -10.02
C ASP A 80 10.77 -2.30 -10.36
N THR A 81 10.72 -1.31 -11.26
CA THR A 81 9.49 -0.64 -11.71
C THR A 81 9.08 -1.02 -13.13
N ASP A 82 9.76 -1.97 -13.77
CA ASP A 82 9.47 -2.36 -15.15
C ASP A 82 8.02 -2.87 -15.30
N GLY A 83 7.33 -2.31 -16.30
CA GLY A 83 5.92 -2.56 -16.56
C GLY A 83 4.97 -2.19 -15.40
N MET A 84 5.42 -1.38 -14.42
CA MET A 84 4.58 -0.89 -13.33
C MET A 84 3.75 0.31 -13.76
N VAL A 85 2.46 0.25 -13.46
CA VAL A 85 1.50 1.32 -13.73
C VAL A 85 0.72 1.61 -12.46
N THR A 86 0.69 2.87 -12.07
CA THR A 86 -0.19 3.37 -11.00
C THR A 86 -1.45 3.98 -11.60
N GLU A 87 -2.59 3.56 -11.08
CA GLU A 87 -3.91 4.03 -11.49
C GLU A 87 -4.69 4.55 -10.29
N THR A 88 -5.40 5.66 -10.47
CA THR A 88 -6.36 6.18 -9.49
C THR A 88 -7.77 6.12 -10.07
N ARG A 89 -8.75 5.80 -9.23
CA ARG A 89 -10.18 5.75 -9.57
C ARG A 89 -11.04 6.53 -8.58
N GLY A 90 -11.97 7.33 -9.09
CA GLY A 90 -12.83 8.21 -8.29
C GLY A 90 -12.07 9.29 -7.49
N GLU A 91 -12.75 10.03 -6.62
CA GLU A 91 -12.13 11.09 -5.80
C GLU A 91 -12.46 10.95 -4.31
N PRO A 92 -11.46 10.81 -3.40
CA PRO A 92 -10.07 10.32 -3.51
C PRO A 92 -9.94 8.77 -3.66
N GLY A 93 -10.89 8.12 -4.36
CA GLY A 93 -11.28 6.71 -4.27
C GLY A 93 -10.22 5.60 -4.06
N LEU A 94 -9.80 4.94 -5.14
CA LEU A 94 -9.04 3.68 -5.10
C LEU A 94 -7.76 3.84 -5.89
N VAL A 95 -6.62 3.47 -5.30
CA VAL A 95 -5.33 3.41 -6.00
C VAL A 95 -4.99 1.95 -6.29
N LEU A 96 -4.62 1.66 -7.53
CA LEU A 96 -4.30 0.34 -8.02
C LEU A 96 -2.91 0.36 -8.64
N ARG A 97 -2.11 -0.67 -8.39
CA ARG A 97 -0.85 -0.89 -9.13
C ARG A 97 -0.96 -2.14 -9.97
N TYR A 98 -0.53 -2.02 -11.21
CA TYR A 98 -0.42 -3.12 -12.15
C TYR A 98 1.06 -3.37 -12.43
N GLN A 99 1.43 -4.63 -12.61
CA GLN A 99 2.71 -5.03 -13.16
C GLN A 99 2.46 -5.87 -14.40
N HIS A 100 3.00 -5.48 -15.56
CA HIS A 100 2.76 -6.17 -16.83
C HIS A 100 1.26 -6.41 -17.12
N ASP A 101 0.42 -5.39 -16.92
CA ASP A 101 -1.05 -5.47 -17.06
C ASP A 101 -1.71 -6.52 -16.14
N ARG A 102 -1.15 -6.71 -14.93
CA ARG A 102 -1.72 -7.57 -13.90
C ARG A 102 -1.83 -6.81 -12.59
N LEU A 103 -3.02 -6.76 -12.01
CA LEU A 103 -3.26 -6.11 -10.73
C LEU A 103 -2.44 -6.79 -9.64
N VAL A 104 -1.53 -6.05 -9.01
CA VAL A 104 -0.63 -6.54 -7.95
C VAL A 104 -0.82 -5.82 -6.63
N GLU A 105 -1.45 -4.64 -6.62
CA GLU A 105 -1.69 -3.89 -5.39
C GLU A 105 -3.02 -3.15 -5.43
N ILE A 106 -3.70 -3.15 -4.28
CA ILE A 106 -4.95 -2.43 -4.07
C ILE A 106 -4.80 -1.58 -2.81
N MET A 107 -4.96 -0.26 -2.95
CA MET A 107 -4.91 0.70 -1.85
C MET A 107 -6.21 1.53 -1.82
N PRO A 108 -7.19 1.13 -0.99
CA PRO A 108 -8.40 1.89 -0.76
C PRO A 108 -8.08 3.19 -0.02
N ALA A 109 -8.61 4.33 -0.49
CA ALA A 109 -8.49 5.57 0.25
C ALA A 109 -9.45 5.63 1.43
N ILE A 110 -8.92 6.14 2.53
CA ILE A 110 -9.68 6.41 3.73
C ILE A 110 -10.81 7.42 3.49
N GLY A 111 -11.94 7.24 4.18
CA GLY A 111 -13.04 8.20 4.22
C GLY A 111 -14.00 8.13 3.03
N GLN A 112 -13.72 7.29 2.04
CA GLN A 112 -14.59 7.09 0.87
C GLN A 112 -15.48 5.85 0.99
N ARG A 113 -14.86 4.72 1.34
CA ARG A 113 -15.51 3.42 1.36
C ARG A 113 -15.04 2.64 2.60
N PRO A 114 -15.93 1.87 3.25
CA PRO A 114 -15.52 0.99 4.33
C PRO A 114 -14.55 -0.07 3.81
N LEU A 115 -13.70 -0.62 4.68
CA LEU A 115 -12.84 -1.74 4.32
C LEU A 115 -13.06 -2.88 5.30
N PHE A 116 -13.80 -3.90 4.86
CA PHE A 116 -14.21 -4.97 5.75
C PHE A 116 -13.15 -6.07 5.83
N ILE A 117 -12.67 -6.34 7.03
CA ILE A 117 -11.86 -7.51 7.37
C ILE A 117 -12.61 -8.30 8.42
N ASP A 118 -12.94 -9.55 8.11
CA ASP A 118 -13.69 -10.44 9.02
C ASP A 118 -15.02 -9.80 9.51
N GLY A 119 -15.72 -9.12 8.59
CA GLY A 119 -16.98 -8.43 8.87
C GLY A 119 -16.86 -7.12 9.66
N THR A 120 -15.64 -6.69 10.01
CA THR A 120 -15.39 -5.43 10.72
C THR A 120 -14.83 -4.38 9.77
N ASP A 121 -15.39 -3.17 9.76
CA ASP A 121 -14.85 -2.06 8.98
C ASP A 121 -13.58 -1.52 9.65
N LEU A 122 -12.42 -1.83 9.07
CA LEU A 122 -11.11 -1.46 9.58
C LEU A 122 -10.96 0.07 9.72
N PHE A 123 -11.52 0.84 8.80
CA PHE A 123 -11.42 2.31 8.85
C PHE A 123 -12.35 2.93 9.90
N SER A 124 -13.28 2.18 10.49
CA SER A 124 -14.11 2.69 11.60
C SER A 124 -13.44 2.54 12.98
N LEU A 125 -12.36 1.77 13.07
CA LEU A 125 -11.68 1.45 14.32
C LEU A 125 -10.67 2.52 14.73
N ASP A 126 -10.39 2.61 16.04
CA ASP A 126 -9.19 3.30 16.52
C ASP A 126 -7.91 2.52 16.13
N GLY A 127 -6.74 3.14 16.30
CA GLY A 127 -5.47 2.53 15.90
C GLY A 127 -5.20 1.19 16.59
N LEU A 128 -5.50 1.07 17.88
CA LEU A 128 -5.20 -0.12 18.65
C LEU A 128 -6.11 -1.28 18.22
N GLN A 129 -7.40 -1.01 18.10
CA GLN A 129 -8.41 -1.96 17.64
C GLN A 129 -8.10 -2.48 16.23
N ALA A 130 -7.69 -1.59 15.32
CA ALA A 130 -7.31 -1.95 13.97
C ALA A 130 -6.07 -2.87 13.93
N LEU A 131 -5.00 -2.50 14.64
CA LEU A 131 -3.77 -3.31 14.70
C LEU A 131 -4.05 -4.68 15.35
N MET A 132 -4.84 -4.72 16.43
CA MET A 132 -5.21 -5.99 17.07
C MET A 132 -6.11 -6.86 16.17
N LEU A 133 -7.03 -6.26 15.40
CA LEU A 133 -7.81 -7.01 14.41
C LEU A 133 -6.89 -7.65 13.38
N LEU A 134 -5.93 -6.89 12.86
CA LEU A 134 -4.97 -7.37 11.88
C LEU A 134 -4.07 -8.46 12.46
N GLU A 135 -3.54 -8.32 13.69
CA GLU A 135 -2.76 -9.37 14.36
C GLU A 135 -3.56 -10.68 14.55
N ARG A 136 -4.83 -10.59 14.98
CA ARG A 136 -5.69 -11.78 15.14
C ARG A 136 -5.87 -12.51 13.81
N ARG A 137 -6.15 -11.76 12.75
CA ARG A 137 -6.38 -12.33 11.42
C ARG A 137 -5.08 -12.82 10.77
N ASN A 138 -3.97 -12.18 11.09
CA ASN A 138 -2.62 -12.56 10.68
C ASN A 138 -2.13 -13.86 11.35
N GLY A 139 -2.66 -14.19 12.53
CA GLY A 139 -2.26 -15.37 13.31
C GLY A 139 -0.97 -15.14 14.11
N GLY A 140 -0.55 -13.89 14.30
CA GLY A 140 0.71 -13.53 14.95
C GLY A 140 0.95 -12.02 14.96
N PRO A 141 2.05 -11.57 15.60
CA PRO A 141 2.42 -10.16 15.65
C PRO A 141 2.65 -9.59 14.26
N GLY A 142 2.47 -8.27 14.14
CA GLY A 142 2.92 -7.51 12.98
C GLY A 142 4.42 -7.23 13.02
N ARG A 143 4.96 -6.75 11.89
CA ARG A 143 6.26 -6.09 11.80
C ARG A 143 6.04 -4.60 11.64
N TYR A 144 6.79 -3.76 12.35
CA TYR A 144 6.55 -2.32 12.42
C TYR A 144 7.82 -1.54 12.09
N ALA A 145 7.72 -0.48 11.27
CA ALA A 145 8.84 0.40 10.93
C ALA A 145 8.36 1.78 10.48
N GLY A 146 8.86 2.85 11.10
CA GLY A 146 8.36 4.20 10.86
C GLY A 146 6.88 4.30 11.20
N THR A 147 6.05 4.67 10.22
CA THR A 147 4.58 4.67 10.33
C THR A 147 3.92 3.40 9.80
N GLU A 148 4.73 2.47 9.29
CA GLU A 148 4.30 1.27 8.60
C GLU A 148 4.11 0.10 9.56
N ALA A 149 3.11 -0.74 9.29
CA ALA A 149 2.97 -2.07 9.85
C ALA A 149 2.67 -3.09 8.75
N ALA A 150 3.29 -4.28 8.81
CA ALA A 150 3.11 -5.36 7.85
C ALA A 150 2.63 -6.65 8.53
N PHE A 151 1.64 -7.29 7.91
CA PHE A 151 0.96 -8.50 8.39
C PHE A 151 1.09 -9.62 7.36
N ASP A 152 2.18 -10.37 7.44
CA ASP A 152 2.59 -11.34 6.43
C ASP A 152 1.56 -12.46 6.17
N GLY A 153 0.88 -12.95 7.21
CA GLY A 153 -0.20 -13.92 7.11
C GLY A 153 -1.35 -13.44 6.22
N LEU A 154 -1.57 -12.13 6.14
CA LEU A 154 -2.62 -11.51 5.33
C LEU A 154 -2.14 -10.96 3.98
N ALA A 155 -0.83 -10.71 3.83
CA ALA A 155 -0.29 -9.88 2.76
C ALA A 155 -0.93 -8.48 2.73
N ILE A 156 -1.05 -7.89 3.92
CA ILE A 156 -1.57 -6.54 4.13
C ILE A 156 -0.48 -5.72 4.82
N SER A 157 -0.28 -4.50 4.37
CA SER A 157 0.44 -3.48 5.13
C SER A 157 -0.45 -2.27 5.38
N THR A 158 -0.14 -1.51 6.42
CA THR A 158 -0.84 -0.29 6.78
C THR A 158 0.17 0.82 7.01
N ASP A 159 -0.22 2.05 6.77
CA ASP A 159 0.55 3.23 7.16
C ASP A 159 -0.30 4.16 8.02
N GLY A 160 0.30 4.79 9.04
CA GLY A 160 -0.36 5.81 9.87
C GLY A 160 -1.23 5.27 11.01
N PHE A 161 -1.22 3.97 11.29
CA PHE A 161 -1.88 3.40 12.49
C PHE A 161 -0.98 3.38 13.73
N CYS A 162 0.34 3.45 13.52
CA CYS A 162 1.34 3.46 14.57
C CYS A 162 2.52 4.36 14.16
N VAL A 163 3.41 4.59 15.10
CA VAL A 163 4.76 5.07 14.85
C VAL A 163 5.75 4.24 15.66
N THR A 164 6.87 3.88 15.07
CA THR A 164 7.99 3.26 15.78
C THR A 164 9.02 4.31 16.12
N ASP A 165 9.49 4.30 17.36
CA ASP A 165 10.60 5.11 17.85
C ASP A 165 11.58 4.23 18.66
N PRO A 166 12.69 4.78 19.18
CA PRO A 166 13.61 4.01 20.01
C PRO A 166 12.99 3.42 21.30
N ALA A 167 11.82 3.91 21.75
CA ALA A 167 11.11 3.40 22.92
C ALA A 167 10.15 2.25 22.59
N GLY A 168 9.79 2.07 21.32
CA GLY A 168 9.03 0.93 20.83
C GLY A 168 7.97 1.32 19.79
N VAL A 169 6.84 0.60 19.78
CA VAL A 169 5.71 0.87 18.88
C VAL A 169 4.63 1.62 19.64
N GLN A 170 4.37 2.87 19.22
CA GLN A 170 3.29 3.70 19.73
C GLN A 170 2.11 3.64 18.76
N VAL A 171 0.91 3.42 19.29
CA VAL A 171 -0.34 3.46 18.51
C VAL A 171 -0.77 4.91 18.30
N LEU A 172 -1.26 5.23 17.09
CA LEU A 172 -1.83 6.52 16.76
C LEU A 172 -3.36 6.50 16.85
N ASP A 173 -3.97 7.67 17.07
CA ASP A 173 -5.42 7.83 17.16
C ASP A 173 -5.90 9.08 16.41
N GLY A 174 -7.20 9.39 16.48
CA GLY A 174 -7.82 10.51 15.77
C GLY A 174 -7.27 11.92 16.09
N SER A 175 -6.44 12.07 17.12
CA SER A 175 -5.74 13.32 17.42
C SER A 175 -4.51 13.54 16.52
N ASP A 176 -3.92 12.47 15.97
CA ASP A 176 -2.74 12.53 15.11
C ASP A 176 -3.13 12.70 13.64
N GLU A 177 -2.44 13.59 12.93
CA GLU A 177 -2.68 13.85 11.51
C GLU A 177 -2.40 12.62 10.63
N ARG A 178 -1.38 11.82 10.98
CA ARG A 178 -1.01 10.62 10.22
C ARG A 178 -2.11 9.57 10.30
N PHE A 179 -2.76 9.44 11.45
CA PHE A 179 -3.91 8.56 11.60
C PHE A 179 -5.09 8.99 10.74
N ARG A 180 -5.32 10.30 10.57
CA ARG A 180 -6.39 10.80 9.70
C ARG A 180 -6.16 10.48 8.22
N HIS A 181 -4.89 10.31 7.82
CA HIS A 181 -4.48 9.95 6.47
C HIS A 181 -4.02 8.48 6.36
N ARG A 182 -4.33 7.66 7.35
CA ARG A 182 -3.90 6.25 7.38
C ARG A 182 -4.35 5.49 6.14
N THR A 183 -3.51 4.58 5.68
CA THR A 183 -3.75 3.80 4.46
C THR A 183 -3.60 2.31 4.74
N VAL A 184 -4.21 1.51 3.87
CA VAL A 184 -4.13 0.06 3.89
C VAL A 184 -3.81 -0.39 2.48
N MET A 185 -2.89 -1.33 2.37
CA MET A 185 -2.38 -1.84 1.12
C MET A 185 -2.49 -3.34 1.09
N LEU A 186 -3.17 -3.87 0.07
CA LEU A 186 -3.42 -5.29 -0.14
C LEU A 186 -2.55 -5.80 -1.28
N ARG A 187 -1.93 -6.97 -1.11
CA ARG A 187 -1.07 -7.62 -2.12
C ARG A 187 -1.36 -9.13 -2.24
N PRO A 188 -0.96 -9.78 -3.35
CA PRO A 188 -1.05 -11.23 -3.49
C PRO A 188 -0.02 -11.96 -2.62
N ALA A 189 1.09 -11.30 -2.29
CA ALA A 189 2.19 -11.83 -1.47
C ALA A 189 2.62 -10.85 -0.37
N PRO A 190 3.19 -11.33 0.75
CA PRO A 190 3.66 -10.48 1.83
C PRO A 190 4.72 -9.48 1.36
N TYR A 191 4.67 -8.25 1.86
CA TYR A 191 5.71 -7.25 1.61
C TYR A 191 6.97 -7.60 2.41
N ARG A 192 8.00 -8.11 1.74
CA ARG A 192 9.29 -8.50 2.34
C ARG A 192 10.46 -8.03 1.45
N PRO A 193 10.71 -6.72 1.39
CA PRO A 193 11.92 -6.21 0.76
C PRO A 193 13.16 -6.79 1.46
N GLU A 194 13.97 -7.56 0.73
CA GLU A 194 15.10 -8.32 1.31
C GLU A 194 16.09 -7.40 2.04
N ASP A 195 16.33 -6.19 1.51
CA ASP A 195 17.28 -5.22 2.04
C ASP A 195 16.72 -4.30 3.14
N GLU A 196 15.44 -4.43 3.50
CA GLU A 196 14.81 -3.57 4.51
C GLU A 196 14.24 -4.37 5.71
N LEU A 197 14.46 -5.68 5.80
CA LEU A 197 13.90 -6.44 6.92
C LEU A 197 14.46 -5.99 8.27
N ASP A 198 15.70 -5.52 8.30
CA ASP A 198 16.40 -5.09 9.51
C ASP A 198 15.81 -3.81 10.14
N ARG A 199 15.05 -2.99 9.39
CA ARG A 199 14.37 -1.81 9.95
C ARG A 199 13.11 -2.16 10.75
N TYR A 200 12.60 -3.38 10.64
CA TYR A 200 11.34 -3.76 11.28
C TYR A 200 11.53 -4.33 12.69
N VAL A 201 10.75 -3.83 13.63
CA VAL A 201 10.59 -4.43 14.95
C VAL A 201 9.35 -5.31 15.00
N THR A 202 9.43 -6.46 15.68
CA THR A 202 8.26 -7.30 15.96
C THR A 202 7.64 -6.86 17.27
N HIS A 203 6.34 -6.54 17.27
CA HIS A 203 5.59 -6.14 18.46
C HIS A 203 4.22 -6.83 18.47
N ARG A 204 3.64 -7.01 19.66
CA ARG A 204 2.32 -7.64 19.81
C ARG A 204 1.40 -6.78 20.68
N PHE A 205 0.22 -6.48 20.15
CA PHE A 205 -0.82 -5.74 20.89
C PHE A 205 -1.82 -6.67 21.59
N LEU A 206 -2.04 -7.87 21.09
CA LEU A 206 -3.02 -8.80 21.67
C LEU A 206 -2.76 -9.20 23.13
N ASP A 207 -1.51 -9.20 23.57
CA ASP A 207 -1.15 -9.58 24.94
C ASP A 207 -1.45 -8.46 25.96
N GLN A 208 -1.78 -7.25 25.51
CA GLN A 208 -2.05 -6.08 26.38
C GLN A 208 -3.46 -6.07 27.00
N ILE A 209 -4.35 -6.98 26.58
CA ILE A 209 -5.70 -7.12 27.18
C ILE A 209 -5.64 -7.90 28.51
N GLY A 210 -4.57 -8.66 28.77
CA GLY A 210 -4.45 -9.50 29.98
C GLY A 210 -4.04 -8.77 31.26
N MET A 211 -3.86 -7.45 31.23
CA MET A 211 -3.41 -6.64 32.39
C MET A 211 -4.39 -5.53 32.80
N ARG A 212 -5.67 -5.62 32.43
CA ARG A 212 -6.72 -4.72 32.93
C ARG A 212 -7.86 -5.48 33.58
#